data_AF-A0A7S0ZHX1-F1
#
_entry.id   AF-A0A7S0ZHX1-F1
#
_cell.length_a   1.000
_cell.length_b   1.000
_cell.length_c   1.000
_cell.angle_alpha   90.00
_cell.angle_beta   90.00
_cell.angle_gamma   90.00
#
_symmetry.space_group_name_H-M   'P 1'
#
loop_
_entity.id
_entity.type
_entity.pdbx_description
1 polymer ?
#
loop_
_entity_poly.entity_id
_entity_poly.type
_entity_poly.pdbx_seq_one_letter_code
_entity_poly.pdbx_strand_id
1 'polypeptide(L)'
;THTAEYWTRSFAKELLKVDAELLEQRLSRDGPSVPQLSVKNDLSSFLSLPPTKSRASKANDSSRLWLFEYEGVLNAPQSLPELAWPSDELVATLGKLASDERNMIFVISSRSSTVLDAWFPNHALGAIAELGFEVRMPGSSRWTPLVHVSSAELSWREDVLPNLRYFTERTPGSYVEEKNSILSWYYRDSDPQFGSWQAMELRADLNESGFDKVPVDVVDVHKCVEIRSNSVSKVRAVHELLMNLSESKPEFIFVLCGNESSDEELYAFLHSISIKDAE
;
A
#
# COMPACT_ATOMS: atom_id res chain seq x y z
N THR A 1 -7.07 -39.61 -5.56
CA THR A 1 -6.33 -39.63 -4.28
C THR A 1 -5.13 -38.71 -4.41
N HIS A 2 -4.98 -37.74 -3.51
CA HIS A 2 -3.86 -36.81 -3.52
C HIS A 2 -2.57 -37.54 -3.10
N THR A 3 -1.88 -38.15 -4.06
CA THR A 3 -0.60 -38.83 -3.84
C THR A 3 0.55 -37.82 -3.81
N ALA A 4 1.70 -38.20 -3.24
CA ALA A 4 2.90 -37.37 -3.29
C ALA A 4 3.27 -36.98 -4.74
N GLU A 5 3.09 -37.89 -5.69
CA GLU A 5 3.29 -37.61 -7.12
C GLU A 5 2.34 -36.54 -7.67
N TYR A 6 1.07 -36.54 -7.27
CA TYR A 6 0.11 -35.50 -7.64
C TYR A 6 0.56 -34.13 -7.14
N TRP A 7 1.00 -34.04 -5.88
CA TRP A 7 1.50 -32.78 -5.30
C TRP A 7 2.77 -32.30 -5.99
N THR A 8 3.74 -33.20 -6.26
CA THR A 8 4.97 -32.83 -6.97
C THR A 8 4.69 -32.34 -8.39
N ARG A 9 3.79 -33.00 -9.12
CA ARG A 9 3.41 -32.56 -10.48
C ARG A 9 2.63 -31.25 -10.45
N SER A 10 1.75 -31.05 -9.46
CA SER A 10 1.02 -29.78 -9.28
C SER A 10 1.99 -28.64 -8.98
N PHE A 11 2.91 -28.84 -8.04
CA PHE A 11 3.96 -27.88 -7.71
C PHE A 11 4.83 -27.53 -8.92
N ALA A 12 5.32 -28.54 -9.67
CA ALA A 12 6.14 -28.29 -10.84
C ALA A 12 5.39 -27.54 -11.95
N LYS A 13 4.11 -27.87 -12.16
CA LYS A 13 3.24 -27.14 -13.10
C LYS A 13 3.02 -25.71 -12.66
N GLU A 14 2.75 -25.48 -11.38
CA GLU A 14 2.56 -24.13 -10.86
C GLU A 14 3.85 -23.33 -10.89
N LEU A 15 5.01 -23.94 -10.61
CA LEU A 15 6.32 -23.31 -10.74
C LEU A 15 6.57 -22.86 -12.19
N LEU A 16 6.31 -23.74 -13.16
CA LEU A 16 6.43 -23.41 -14.59
C LEU A 16 5.41 -22.36 -15.03
N LYS A 17 4.20 -22.41 -14.47
CA LYS A 17 3.15 -21.42 -14.73
C LYS A 17 3.52 -20.06 -14.15
N VAL A 18 4.02 -19.99 -12.92
CA VAL A 18 4.51 -18.75 -12.29
C VAL A 18 5.73 -18.22 -13.01
N ASP A 19 6.66 -19.08 -13.45
CA ASP A 19 7.79 -18.66 -14.28
C ASP A 19 7.32 -18.12 -15.63
N ALA A 20 6.33 -18.78 -16.27
CA ALA A 20 5.71 -18.32 -17.50
C ALA A 20 4.90 -17.03 -17.30
N GLU A 21 4.17 -16.87 -16.20
CA GLU A 21 3.44 -15.64 -15.85
C GLU A 21 4.40 -14.52 -15.50
N LEU A 22 5.52 -14.79 -14.82
CA LEU A 22 6.59 -13.82 -14.59
C LEU A 22 7.28 -13.45 -15.89
N LEU A 23 7.49 -14.40 -16.80
CA LEU A 23 8.00 -14.16 -18.15
C LEU A 23 6.99 -13.37 -18.99
N GLU A 24 5.71 -13.70 -18.97
CA GLU A 24 4.65 -12.98 -19.65
C GLU A 24 4.45 -11.59 -19.04
N GLN A 25 4.55 -11.40 -17.73
CA GLN A 25 4.60 -10.08 -17.10
C GLN A 25 5.86 -9.31 -17.52
N ARG A 26 7.01 -10.00 -17.70
CA ARG A 26 8.25 -9.41 -18.23
C ARG A 26 8.19 -9.10 -19.73
N LEU A 27 7.39 -9.81 -20.52
CA LEU A 27 7.30 -9.70 -21.98
C LEU A 27 6.10 -8.84 -22.42
N SER A 28 4.97 -8.87 -21.71
CA SER A 28 3.85 -7.92 -21.85
C SER A 28 4.22 -6.51 -21.38
N ARG A 29 5.34 -6.37 -20.66
CA ARG A 29 6.04 -5.11 -20.41
C ARG A 29 6.62 -4.43 -21.66
N ASP A 30 6.62 -5.08 -22.83
CA ASP A 30 6.92 -4.42 -24.12
C ASP A 30 5.68 -3.76 -24.79
N GLY A 31 4.50 -3.81 -24.16
CA GLY A 31 3.43 -2.82 -24.39
C GLY A 31 3.80 -1.45 -23.80
N PRO A 32 2.96 -0.40 -23.87
CA PRO A 32 3.24 0.87 -23.19
C PRO A 32 3.15 0.65 -21.66
N SER A 33 4.17 0.02 -21.09
CA SER A 33 4.29 -0.25 -19.67
C SER A 33 4.82 1.01 -19.00
N VAL A 34 4.21 1.37 -17.88
CA VAL A 34 4.72 2.42 -17.01
C VAL A 34 6.10 1.95 -16.53
N PRO A 35 7.19 2.68 -16.80
CA PRO A 35 8.53 2.25 -16.40
C PRO A 35 8.60 2.10 -14.87
N GLN A 36 9.09 0.95 -14.40
CA GLN A 36 9.35 0.76 -12.97
C GLN A 36 10.47 1.70 -12.52
N LEU A 37 10.23 2.40 -11.42
CA LEU A 37 11.22 3.30 -10.84
C LEU A 37 12.40 2.48 -10.30
N SER A 38 13.58 2.74 -10.81
CA SER A 38 14.83 2.25 -10.26
C SER A 38 15.23 3.14 -9.08
N VAL A 39 15.22 2.60 -7.87
CA VAL A 39 15.70 3.27 -6.64
C VAL A 39 17.05 3.97 -6.88
N LYS A 40 17.96 3.29 -7.59
CA LYS A 40 19.32 3.79 -7.82
C LYS A 40 19.40 4.92 -8.83
N ASN A 41 18.59 4.90 -9.88
CA ASN A 41 18.68 5.87 -10.98
C ASN A 41 17.67 7.02 -10.84
N ASP A 42 16.47 6.71 -10.37
CA ASP A 42 15.35 7.65 -10.40
C ASP A 42 15.21 8.38 -9.05
N LEU A 43 15.31 7.68 -7.91
CA LEU A 43 15.28 8.35 -6.60
C LEU A 43 16.54 9.19 -6.34
N SER A 44 17.68 8.75 -6.85
CA SER A 44 18.92 9.54 -6.77
C SER A 44 18.85 10.80 -7.63
N SER A 45 18.11 10.77 -8.75
CA SER A 45 17.85 11.97 -9.55
C SER A 45 16.99 12.98 -8.79
N PHE A 46 16.08 12.52 -7.92
CA PHE A 46 15.31 13.41 -7.03
C PHE A 46 16.19 14.14 -6.02
N LEU A 47 17.29 13.54 -5.56
CA LEU A 47 18.30 14.23 -4.74
C LEU A 47 18.99 15.39 -5.48
N SER A 48 18.96 15.36 -6.82
CA SER A 48 19.58 16.37 -7.69
C SER A 48 18.61 17.39 -8.28
N LEU A 49 17.30 17.27 -7.99
CA LEU A 49 16.32 18.22 -8.50
C LEU A 49 16.64 19.63 -7.99
N PRO A 50 16.87 20.61 -8.88
CA PRO A 50 17.07 21.98 -8.46
C PRO A 50 15.80 22.46 -7.76
N PRO A 51 15.89 23.39 -6.79
CA PRO A 51 14.71 24.07 -6.27
C PRO A 51 13.95 24.63 -7.47
N THR A 52 12.71 24.18 -7.65
CA THR A 52 11.86 24.62 -8.75
C THR A 52 11.81 26.15 -8.68
N LYS A 53 12.16 26.80 -9.80
CA LYS A 53 11.97 28.25 -9.95
C LYS A 53 10.46 28.50 -10.02
N SER A 54 9.78 28.50 -8.88
CA SER A 54 8.51 29.18 -8.75
C SER A 54 8.76 30.64 -9.17
N ARG A 55 7.89 31.20 -10.02
CA ARG A 55 8.08 32.54 -10.60
C ARG A 55 7.92 33.69 -9.60
N ALA A 56 7.87 33.44 -8.28
CA ALA A 56 7.67 34.53 -7.31
C ALA A 56 8.22 34.35 -5.88
N SER A 57 8.69 33.18 -5.43
CA SER A 57 9.20 33.03 -4.05
C SER A 57 10.73 32.86 -3.99
N LYS A 58 11.38 33.54 -3.05
CA LYS A 58 12.83 33.45 -2.80
C LYS A 58 13.19 32.00 -2.42
N ALA A 59 13.82 31.32 -3.36
CA ALA A 59 14.00 29.87 -3.43
C ALA A 59 15.05 29.26 -2.47
N ASN A 60 15.06 29.57 -1.17
CA ASN A 60 16.04 28.97 -0.25
C ASN A 60 15.51 28.25 1.00
N ASP A 61 14.21 28.32 1.31
CA ASP A 61 13.67 27.79 2.60
C ASP A 61 12.35 27.00 2.47
N SER A 62 11.98 26.61 1.25
CA SER A 62 10.68 26.01 0.95
C SER A 62 10.60 24.53 1.35
N SER A 63 9.66 24.19 2.24
CA SER A 63 9.32 22.81 2.65
C SER A 63 8.75 21.99 1.49
N ARG A 64 9.14 20.72 1.40
CA ARG A 64 8.82 19.77 0.32
C ARG A 64 8.26 18.48 0.93
N LEU A 65 7.07 18.09 0.51
CA LEU A 65 6.44 16.84 0.92
C LEU A 65 6.66 15.77 -0.14
N TRP A 66 7.15 14.60 0.28
CA TRP A 66 7.37 13.44 -0.55
C TRP A 66 6.58 12.26 0.00
N LEU A 67 5.67 11.71 -0.81
CA LEU A 67 4.83 10.57 -0.45
C LEU A 67 5.18 9.42 -1.39
N PHE A 68 5.66 8.31 -0.82
CA PHE A 68 6.03 7.13 -1.58
C PHE A 68 5.20 5.94 -1.12
N GLU A 69 4.47 5.32 -2.04
CA GLU A 69 3.85 4.03 -1.77
C GLU A 69 4.92 2.94 -1.70
N TYR A 70 4.78 2.03 -0.75
CA TYR A 70 5.74 0.95 -0.57
C TYR A 70 5.43 -0.24 -1.47
N GLU A 71 4.25 -0.85 -1.32
CA GLU A 71 3.87 -2.08 -2.01
C GLU A 71 3.78 -1.89 -3.53
N GLY A 72 4.58 -2.68 -4.24
CA GLY A 72 4.64 -2.70 -5.71
C GLY A 72 5.30 -1.47 -6.35
N VAL A 73 5.56 -0.40 -5.59
CA VAL A 73 6.16 0.85 -6.09
C VAL A 73 7.62 0.93 -5.66
N LEU A 74 7.90 1.15 -4.38
CA LEU A 74 9.28 1.14 -3.86
C LEU A 74 9.84 -0.27 -3.71
N ASN A 75 8.97 -1.25 -3.44
CA ASN A 75 9.33 -2.65 -3.34
C ASN A 75 8.54 -3.47 -4.36
N ALA A 76 9.21 -4.34 -5.11
CA ALA A 76 8.54 -5.20 -6.06
C ALA A 76 7.52 -6.11 -5.33
N PRO A 77 6.39 -6.48 -5.97
CA PRO A 77 5.43 -7.40 -5.37
C PRO A 77 6.11 -8.70 -4.96
N GLN A 78 5.98 -9.07 -3.68
CA GLN A 78 6.60 -10.28 -3.13
C GLN A 78 5.59 -11.41 -2.97
N SER A 79 6.06 -12.63 -3.24
CA SER A 79 5.28 -13.87 -3.07
C SER A 79 4.98 -14.17 -1.60
N LEU A 80 5.65 -13.54 -0.64
CA LEU A 80 5.38 -13.66 0.80
C LEU A 80 5.47 -12.28 1.48
N PRO A 81 4.56 -11.93 2.40
CA PRO A 81 4.66 -10.70 3.20
C PRO A 81 6.00 -10.53 3.93
N GLU A 82 6.56 -11.63 4.44
CA GLU A 82 7.82 -11.64 5.20
C GLU A 82 9.02 -11.29 4.33
N LEU A 83 8.93 -11.52 3.01
CA LEU A 83 9.94 -11.15 2.04
C LEU A 83 9.84 -9.69 1.61
N ALA A 84 8.80 -8.97 2.02
CA ALA A 84 8.60 -7.57 1.65
C ALA A 84 9.47 -6.60 2.46
N TRP A 85 10.51 -7.07 3.14
CA TRP A 85 11.45 -6.23 3.89
C TRP A 85 12.17 -5.22 2.98
N PRO A 86 12.34 -3.95 3.40
CA PRO A 86 13.01 -2.95 2.58
C PRO A 86 14.50 -3.28 2.43
N SER A 87 15.03 -3.14 1.21
CA SER A 87 16.46 -3.32 0.99
C SER A 87 17.29 -2.24 1.69
N ASP A 88 18.50 -2.58 2.12
CA ASP A 88 19.43 -1.60 2.73
C ASP A 88 19.68 -0.40 1.82
N GLU A 89 19.71 -0.61 0.51
CA GLU A 89 19.85 0.46 -0.49
C GLU A 89 18.66 1.42 -0.49
N LEU A 90 17.43 0.90 -0.39
CA LEU A 90 16.22 1.72 -0.31
C LEU A 90 16.20 2.54 0.99
N VAL A 91 16.43 1.89 2.14
CA VAL A 91 16.48 2.56 3.44
C VAL A 91 17.55 3.65 3.44
N ALA A 92 18.75 3.36 2.92
CA ALA A 92 19.83 4.34 2.83
C ALA A 92 19.48 5.52 1.89
N THR A 93 18.78 5.25 0.79
CA THR A 93 18.37 6.29 -0.17
C THR A 93 17.29 7.20 0.42
N LEU A 94 16.26 6.63 1.05
CA LEU A 94 15.24 7.40 1.75
C LEU A 94 15.84 8.20 2.91
N GLY A 95 16.77 7.60 3.66
CA GLY A 95 17.49 8.29 4.73
C GLY A 95 18.33 9.47 4.24
N LYS A 96 19.00 9.34 3.08
CA LYS A 96 19.69 10.47 2.45
C LYS A 96 18.73 11.56 2.01
N LEU A 97 17.59 11.20 1.41
CA LEU A 97 16.58 12.18 1.02
C LEU A 97 16.01 12.91 2.25
N ALA A 98 15.83 12.20 3.36
CA ALA A 98 15.33 12.74 4.63
C ALA A 98 16.36 13.62 5.37
N SER A 99 17.64 13.56 4.98
CA SER A 99 18.69 14.36 5.63
C SER A 99 18.68 15.83 5.21
N ASP A 100 17.97 16.20 4.15
CA ASP A 100 17.68 17.61 3.82
C ASP A 100 16.50 18.07 4.69
N GLU A 101 16.71 19.03 5.58
CA GLU A 101 15.70 19.54 6.52
C GLU A 101 14.46 20.14 5.82
N ARG A 102 14.55 20.45 4.53
CA ARG A 102 13.41 20.92 3.73
C ARG A 102 12.51 19.77 3.26
N ASN A 103 12.98 18.52 3.34
CA ASN A 103 12.23 17.36 2.87
C ASN A 103 11.48 16.70 4.03
N MET A 104 10.17 16.63 3.89
CA MET A 104 9.31 15.80 4.69
C MET A 104 8.94 14.56 3.89
N ILE A 105 9.41 13.39 4.33
CA ILE A 105 9.22 12.13 3.60
C ILE A 105 8.28 11.23 4.36
N PHE A 106 7.31 10.67 3.64
CA PHE A 106 6.39 9.67 4.12
C PHE A 106 6.41 8.43 3.22
N VAL A 107 6.44 7.27 3.85
CA VAL A 107 6.13 6.00 3.21
C VAL A 107 4.67 5.65 3.51
N ILE A 108 3.86 5.43 2.48
CA ILE A 108 2.48 4.93 2.58
C ILE A 108 2.53 3.42 2.34
N SER A 109 1.91 2.64 3.22
CA SER A 109 1.89 1.18 3.07
C SER A 109 0.57 0.58 3.54
N SER A 110 0.21 -0.56 2.97
CA SER A 110 -0.92 -1.39 3.43
C SER A 110 -0.61 -2.20 4.69
N ARG A 111 0.62 -2.12 5.21
CA ARG A 111 1.05 -2.81 6.43
C ARG A 111 0.62 -2.06 7.68
N SER A 112 0.56 -2.80 8.79
CA SER A 112 0.29 -2.24 10.11
C SER A 112 1.46 -1.39 10.60
N SER A 113 1.19 -0.51 11.56
CA SER A 113 2.20 0.33 12.21
C SER A 113 3.35 -0.49 12.81
N THR A 114 3.03 -1.65 13.39
CA THR A 114 4.03 -2.57 13.97
C THR A 114 5.05 -3.09 12.94
N VAL A 115 4.60 -3.39 11.72
CA VAL A 115 5.48 -3.84 10.64
C VAL A 115 6.32 -2.68 10.12
N LEU A 116 5.73 -1.49 9.97
CA LEU A 116 6.44 -0.31 9.50
C LEU A 116 7.51 0.18 10.49
N ASP A 117 7.29 0.05 11.79
CA ASP A 117 8.32 0.33 12.79
C ASP A 117 9.49 -0.65 12.72
N ALA A 118 9.22 -1.92 12.39
CA ALA A 118 10.26 -2.91 12.16
C ALA A 118 11.06 -2.62 10.86
N TRP A 119 10.36 -2.23 9.79
CA TRP A 119 10.96 -1.93 8.47
C TRP A 119 11.76 -0.63 8.45
N PHE A 120 11.27 0.41 9.13
CA PHE A 120 11.86 1.74 9.15
C PHE A 120 12.12 2.22 10.59
N PRO A 121 13.06 1.57 11.31
CA PRO A 121 13.33 1.86 12.72
C PRO A 121 14.01 3.22 12.92
N ASN A 122 14.67 3.75 11.88
CA ASN A 122 15.18 5.11 11.89
C ASN A 122 14.01 6.05 11.57
N HIS A 123 13.41 6.62 12.61
CA HIS A 123 12.24 7.49 12.53
C HIS A 123 12.49 8.83 11.80
N ALA A 124 13.61 8.99 11.09
CA ALA A 124 13.89 10.16 10.25
C ALA A 124 12.83 10.38 9.16
N LEU A 125 12.18 9.31 8.68
CA LEU A 125 11.01 9.39 7.82
C LEU A 125 9.71 9.19 8.61
N GLY A 126 8.65 9.81 8.09
CA GLY A 126 7.29 9.54 8.49
C GLY A 126 6.76 8.28 7.80
N ALA A 127 5.75 7.67 8.40
CA ALA A 127 5.11 6.47 7.87
C ALA A 127 3.59 6.56 8.03
N ILE A 128 2.86 6.09 7.03
CA ILE A 128 1.40 5.99 7.02
C ILE A 128 1.06 4.52 6.86
N ALA A 129 0.41 3.96 7.88
CA ALA A 129 0.03 2.56 7.92
C ALA A 129 -1.41 2.36 7.42
N GLU A 130 -1.69 1.12 7.01
CA GLU A 130 -2.99 0.67 6.53
C GLU A 130 -3.63 1.65 5.52
N LEU A 131 -2.82 2.09 4.55
CA LEU A 131 -3.21 2.99 3.45
C LEU A 131 -3.78 4.35 3.87
N GLY A 132 -3.65 4.74 5.14
CA GLY A 132 -4.19 6.02 5.61
C GLY A 132 -4.79 6.04 7.01
N PHE A 133 -4.85 4.91 7.70
CA PHE A 133 -5.53 4.83 8.99
C PHE A 133 -4.78 5.60 10.09
N GLU A 134 -3.48 5.33 10.21
CA GLU A 134 -2.61 5.88 11.25
C GLU A 134 -1.29 6.37 10.67
N VAL A 135 -0.72 7.39 11.30
CA VAL A 135 0.50 8.07 10.86
C VAL A 135 1.50 8.17 12.01
N ARG A 136 2.77 8.00 11.68
CA ARG A 136 3.91 8.38 12.50
C ARG A 136 4.64 9.52 11.81
N MET A 137 4.70 10.68 12.45
CA MET A 137 5.41 11.84 11.91
C MET A 137 6.93 11.62 11.90
N PRO A 138 7.68 12.24 10.98
CA PRO A 138 9.15 12.25 11.03
C PRO A 138 9.67 12.73 12.40
N GLY A 139 10.68 12.05 12.93
CA GLY A 139 11.25 12.29 14.25
C GLY A 139 10.41 11.76 15.43
N SER A 140 9.17 11.34 15.21
CA SER A 140 8.30 10.76 16.24
C SER A 140 8.42 9.24 16.27
N SER A 141 8.33 8.67 17.48
CA SER A 141 8.13 7.23 17.71
C SER A 141 6.67 6.86 17.98
N ARG A 142 5.76 7.84 17.97
CA ARG A 142 4.34 7.65 18.30
C ARG A 142 3.49 7.64 17.04
N TRP A 143 2.66 6.62 16.92
CA TRP A 143 1.56 6.55 15.97
C TRP A 143 0.33 7.29 16.49
N THR A 144 -0.32 8.02 15.60
CA THR A 144 -1.58 8.72 15.85
C THR A 144 -2.57 8.41 14.74
N PRO A 145 -3.88 8.35 15.03
CA PRO A 145 -4.89 8.26 13.98
C PRO A 145 -4.71 9.42 12.99
N LEU A 146 -4.57 9.10 11.71
CA LEU A 146 -4.55 10.10 10.64
C LEU A 146 -5.97 10.42 10.20
N VAL A 147 -6.81 9.38 10.15
CA VAL A 147 -8.24 9.50 9.93
C VAL A 147 -8.96 9.07 11.20
N HIS A 148 -9.90 9.89 11.66
CA HIS A 148 -10.78 9.52 12.77
C HIS A 148 -11.90 8.61 12.27
N VAL A 149 -11.80 7.33 12.60
CA VAL A 149 -12.85 6.32 12.39
C VAL A 149 -13.36 5.89 13.76
N SER A 150 -14.67 5.99 13.98
CA SER A 150 -15.29 5.60 15.24
C SER A 150 -15.29 4.08 15.43
N SER A 151 -15.38 3.61 16.68
CA SER A 151 -15.55 2.17 16.95
C SER A 151 -16.83 1.60 16.34
N ALA A 152 -17.89 2.41 16.24
CA ALA A 152 -19.13 2.04 15.58
C ALA A 152 -18.96 1.86 14.06
N GLU A 153 -18.06 2.61 13.43
CA GLU A 153 -17.71 2.43 12.01
C GLU A 153 -16.77 1.26 11.76
N LEU A 154 -16.08 0.73 12.78
CA LEU A 154 -15.22 -0.45 12.68
C LEU A 154 -15.89 -1.75 13.14
N SER A 155 -17.16 -1.69 13.58
CA SER A 155 -17.91 -2.84 14.08
C SER A 155 -18.10 -3.94 13.04
N TRP A 156 -18.13 -3.58 11.75
CA TRP A 156 -18.19 -4.54 10.64
C TRP A 156 -17.10 -5.60 10.69
N ARG A 157 -15.96 -5.31 11.32
CA ARG A 157 -14.88 -6.29 11.47
C ARG A 157 -15.33 -7.49 12.27
N GLU A 158 -16.07 -7.26 13.35
CA GLU A 158 -16.60 -8.34 14.21
C GLU A 158 -17.62 -9.19 13.45
N ASP A 159 -18.36 -8.59 12.52
CA ASP A 159 -19.33 -9.28 11.66
C ASP A 159 -18.66 -10.08 10.53
N VAL A 160 -17.57 -9.59 9.94
CA VAL A 160 -16.86 -10.24 8.82
C VAL A 160 -15.92 -11.35 9.26
N LEU A 161 -15.29 -11.21 10.44
CA LEU A 161 -14.28 -12.16 10.93
C LEU A 161 -14.76 -13.63 10.97
N PRO A 162 -15.99 -13.95 11.41
CA PRO A 162 -16.51 -15.32 11.36
C PRO A 162 -16.51 -15.91 9.95
N ASN A 163 -16.88 -15.14 8.92
CA ASN A 163 -16.85 -15.59 7.53
C ASN A 163 -15.41 -15.89 7.10
N LEU A 164 -14.47 -14.97 7.36
CA LEU A 164 -13.05 -15.20 7.02
C LEU A 164 -12.49 -16.44 7.71
N ARG A 165 -12.84 -16.67 8.98
CA ARG A 165 -12.43 -17.86 9.74
C ARG A 165 -13.04 -19.13 9.16
N TYR A 166 -14.32 -19.12 8.82
CA TYR A 166 -15.00 -20.24 8.15
C TYR A 166 -14.29 -20.63 6.85
N PHE A 167 -13.96 -19.65 6.00
CA PHE A 167 -13.23 -19.91 4.76
C PHE A 167 -11.79 -20.37 5.00
N THR A 168 -11.15 -19.90 6.07
CA THR A 168 -9.81 -20.33 6.47
C THR A 168 -9.77 -21.80 6.87
N GLU A 169 -10.71 -22.24 7.72
CA GLU A 169 -10.77 -23.62 8.22
C GLU A 169 -10.92 -24.66 7.09
N ARG A 170 -11.60 -24.29 6.00
CA ARG A 170 -11.88 -25.16 4.86
C ARG A 170 -10.93 -24.98 3.68
N THR A 171 -9.93 -24.10 3.79
CA THR A 171 -8.97 -23.81 2.71
C THR A 171 -7.55 -23.96 3.24
N PRO A 172 -6.98 -25.18 3.17
CA PRO A 172 -5.62 -25.43 3.66
C PRO A 172 -4.59 -24.49 3.03
N GLY A 173 -3.74 -23.88 3.86
CA GLY A 173 -2.74 -22.90 3.42
C GLY A 173 -3.27 -21.46 3.34
N SER A 174 -4.56 -21.22 3.59
CA SER A 174 -5.07 -19.86 3.75
C SER A 174 -4.92 -19.36 5.20
N TYR A 175 -4.95 -18.05 5.38
CA TYR A 175 -4.94 -17.42 6.71
C TYR A 175 -5.56 -16.03 6.68
N VAL A 176 -5.94 -15.53 7.85
CA VAL A 176 -6.45 -14.16 8.05
C VAL A 176 -5.35 -13.29 8.69
N GLU A 177 -5.09 -12.13 8.10
CA GLU A 177 -4.34 -11.04 8.74
C GLU A 177 -5.35 -9.99 9.23
N GLU A 178 -5.42 -9.79 10.55
CA GLU A 178 -6.31 -8.83 11.19
C GLU A 178 -5.56 -7.52 11.45
N LYS A 179 -5.90 -6.45 10.72
CA LYS A 179 -5.40 -5.08 10.97
C LYS A 179 -6.54 -4.19 11.48
N ASN A 180 -6.25 -2.93 11.82
CA ASN A 180 -7.22 -2.07 12.50
C ASN A 180 -8.39 -1.64 11.60
N SER A 181 -8.10 -1.31 10.35
CA SER A 181 -9.03 -0.82 9.32
C SER A 181 -9.16 -1.76 8.12
N ILE A 182 -8.29 -2.78 8.04
CA ILE A 182 -8.22 -3.74 6.95
C ILE A 182 -8.25 -5.17 7.52
N LEU A 183 -9.08 -6.02 6.96
CA LEU A 183 -9.01 -7.47 7.15
C LEU A 183 -8.58 -8.10 5.83
N SER A 184 -7.54 -8.93 5.86
CA SER A 184 -6.97 -9.55 4.67
C SER A 184 -7.06 -11.07 4.78
N TRP A 185 -7.71 -11.74 3.83
CA TRP A 185 -7.73 -13.20 3.73
C TRP A 185 -6.84 -13.67 2.59
N TYR A 186 -5.70 -14.24 2.96
CA TYR A 186 -4.69 -14.72 2.03
C TYR A 186 -4.95 -16.19 1.67
N TYR A 187 -4.85 -16.51 0.39
CA TYR A 187 -5.00 -17.88 -0.13
C TYR A 187 -3.84 -18.29 -1.05
N ARG A 188 -2.72 -17.59 -0.96
CA ARG A 188 -1.56 -17.80 -1.85
C ARG A 188 -0.89 -19.16 -1.70
N ASP A 189 -0.85 -19.69 -0.48
CA ASP A 189 -0.25 -20.99 -0.17
C ASP A 189 -1.28 -22.13 -0.22
N SER A 190 -2.51 -21.83 -0.65
CA SER A 190 -3.53 -22.82 -0.95
C SER A 190 -3.33 -23.42 -2.33
N ASP A 191 -3.98 -24.55 -2.61
CA ASP A 191 -4.07 -25.06 -3.98
C ASP A 191 -4.60 -23.94 -4.92
N PRO A 192 -3.95 -23.63 -6.05
CA PRO A 192 -4.28 -22.45 -6.84
C PRO A 192 -5.73 -22.42 -7.34
N GLN A 193 -6.25 -23.56 -7.80
CA GLN A 193 -7.61 -23.62 -8.32
C GLN A 193 -8.63 -23.57 -7.18
N PHE A 194 -8.38 -24.32 -6.11
CA PHE A 194 -9.25 -24.36 -4.96
C PHE A 194 -9.26 -23.04 -4.20
N GLY A 195 -8.11 -22.42 -3.97
CA GLY A 195 -7.97 -21.12 -3.31
C GLY A 195 -8.68 -20.00 -4.07
N SER A 196 -8.49 -19.93 -5.39
CA SER A 196 -9.23 -18.98 -6.23
C SER A 196 -10.74 -19.23 -6.23
N TRP A 197 -11.17 -20.50 -6.23
CA TRP A 197 -12.59 -20.83 -6.10
C TRP A 197 -13.14 -20.39 -4.74
N GLN A 198 -12.42 -20.66 -3.65
CA GLN A 198 -12.81 -20.24 -2.30
C GLN A 198 -12.83 -18.71 -2.13
N ALA A 199 -11.91 -17.99 -2.77
CA ALA A 199 -11.94 -16.52 -2.80
C ALA A 199 -13.20 -15.98 -3.50
N MET A 200 -13.62 -16.63 -4.59
CA MET A 200 -14.85 -16.27 -5.28
C MET A 200 -16.09 -16.53 -4.41
N GLU A 201 -16.16 -17.71 -3.79
CA GLU A 201 -17.25 -18.06 -2.87
C GLU A 201 -17.29 -17.13 -1.65
N LEU A 202 -16.13 -16.74 -1.10
CA LEU A 202 -16.05 -15.80 0.02
C LEU A 202 -16.66 -14.45 -0.34
N ARG A 203 -16.32 -13.90 -1.52
CA ARG A 203 -16.91 -12.64 -1.96
C ARG A 203 -18.42 -12.75 -2.18
N ALA A 204 -18.89 -13.84 -2.77
CA ALA A 204 -20.32 -14.07 -2.94
C ALA A 204 -21.05 -14.12 -1.60
N ASP A 205 -20.50 -14.85 -0.63
CA ASP A 205 -21.03 -14.95 0.74
C ASP A 205 -21.03 -13.60 1.47
N LEU A 206 -19.98 -12.78 1.31
CA LEU A 206 -19.94 -11.43 1.88
C LEU A 206 -21.00 -10.52 1.26
N ASN A 207 -21.17 -10.55 -0.07
CA ASN A 207 -22.18 -9.74 -0.74
C ASN A 207 -23.61 -10.17 -0.33
N GLU A 208 -23.87 -11.48 -0.25
CA GLU A 208 -25.15 -12.03 0.19
C GLU A 208 -25.46 -11.71 1.67
N SER A 209 -24.44 -11.67 2.52
CA SER A 209 -24.55 -11.26 3.93
C SER A 209 -24.89 -9.78 4.11
N GLY A 210 -24.93 -9.01 3.01
CA GLY A 210 -25.33 -7.61 3.01
C GLY A 210 -24.20 -6.65 3.36
N PHE A 211 -22.94 -7.08 3.26
CA PHE A 211 -21.79 -6.19 3.45
C PHE A 211 -21.72 -5.08 2.40
N ASP A 212 -22.38 -5.24 1.25
CA ASP A 212 -22.61 -4.17 0.25
C ASP A 212 -23.32 -2.93 0.84
N LYS A 213 -24.01 -3.08 1.98
CA LYS A 213 -24.76 -2.01 2.68
C LYS A 213 -23.97 -1.41 3.83
N VAL A 214 -22.81 -1.98 4.15
CA VAL A 214 -21.88 -1.54 5.18
C VAL A 214 -20.81 -0.68 4.48
N PRO A 215 -20.23 0.35 5.12
CA PRO A 215 -19.23 1.21 4.50
C PRO A 215 -17.85 0.52 4.38
N VAL A 216 -17.82 -0.62 3.67
CA VAL A 216 -16.62 -1.41 3.38
C VAL A 216 -16.50 -1.73 1.90
N ASP A 217 -15.26 -1.76 1.43
CA ASP A 217 -14.89 -2.15 0.08
C ASP A 217 -14.20 -3.51 0.14
N VAL A 218 -14.62 -4.43 -0.72
CA VAL A 218 -14.00 -5.75 -0.87
C VAL A 218 -13.15 -5.76 -2.14
N VAL A 219 -11.84 -5.93 -1.98
CA VAL A 219 -10.84 -5.76 -3.04
C VAL A 219 -9.97 -7.02 -3.17
N ASP A 220 -9.74 -7.48 -4.40
CA ASP A 220 -8.80 -8.56 -4.67
C ASP A 220 -7.40 -8.02 -4.93
N VAL A 221 -6.43 -8.48 -4.13
CA VAL A 221 -5.04 -8.02 -4.22
C VAL A 221 -4.11 -9.23 -4.16
N HIS A 222 -3.44 -9.58 -5.27
CA HIS A 222 -2.31 -10.54 -5.28
C HIS A 222 -2.54 -11.86 -4.49
N LYS A 223 -3.62 -12.59 -4.80
CA LYS A 223 -4.08 -13.80 -4.09
C LYS A 223 -4.50 -13.54 -2.62
N CYS A 224 -5.15 -12.41 -2.41
CA CYS A 224 -5.76 -12.00 -1.15
C CYS A 224 -7.12 -11.35 -1.44
N VAL A 225 -8.10 -11.57 -0.56
CA VAL A 225 -9.33 -10.78 -0.50
C VAL A 225 -9.18 -9.82 0.68
N GLU A 226 -9.14 -8.52 0.42
CA GLU A 226 -9.08 -7.49 1.45
C GLU A 226 -10.44 -6.83 1.63
N ILE A 227 -10.83 -6.63 2.88
CA ILE A 227 -12.00 -5.86 3.27
C ILE A 227 -11.47 -4.60 3.95
N ARG A 228 -11.73 -3.45 3.35
CA ARG A 228 -11.19 -2.14 3.74
C ARG A 228 -12.34 -1.22 4.14
N SER A 229 -12.15 -0.38 5.15
CA SER A 229 -13.15 0.65 5.49
C SER A 229 -13.14 1.78 4.45
N ASN A 230 -14.31 2.18 3.95
CA ASN A 230 -14.44 3.29 2.98
C ASN A 230 -14.07 4.64 3.60
N SER A 231 -14.08 4.72 4.93
CA SER A 231 -13.63 5.90 5.67
C SER A 231 -12.12 6.10 5.55
N VAL A 232 -11.34 5.08 5.17
CA VAL A 232 -9.89 5.13 5.03
C VAL A 232 -9.49 5.02 3.56
N SER A 233 -8.85 6.06 3.03
CA SER A 233 -8.33 6.05 1.66
C SER A 233 -7.06 6.90 1.57
N LYS A 234 -6.22 6.64 0.56
CA LYS A 234 -5.01 7.43 0.30
C LYS A 234 -5.33 8.91 0.09
N VAL A 235 -6.43 9.21 -0.61
CA VAL A 235 -6.94 10.58 -0.80
C VAL A 235 -7.18 11.25 0.54
N ARG A 236 -7.95 10.61 1.42
CA ARG A 236 -8.27 11.17 2.74
C ARG A 236 -7.04 11.29 3.61
N ALA A 237 -6.16 10.29 3.59
CA ALA A 237 -4.89 10.32 4.29
C ALA A 237 -4.04 11.54 3.91
N VAL A 238 -3.86 11.78 2.60
CA VAL A 238 -3.10 12.92 2.11
C VAL A 238 -3.80 14.24 2.42
N HIS A 239 -5.13 14.30 2.32
CA HIS A 239 -5.90 15.47 2.72
C HIS A 239 -5.68 15.82 4.21
N GLU A 240 -5.90 14.86 5.11
CA GLU A 240 -5.72 15.06 6.56
C GLU A 240 -4.28 15.41 6.91
N LEU A 241 -3.30 14.77 6.24
CA LEU A 241 -1.90 15.09 6.42
C LEU A 241 -1.61 16.55 6.06
N LEU A 242 -2.11 17.04 4.93
CA LEU A 242 -1.92 18.43 4.51
C LEU A 242 -2.61 19.42 5.46
N MET A 243 -3.78 19.06 6.01
CA MET A 243 -4.46 19.88 7.02
C MET A 243 -3.68 19.97 8.32
N ASN A 244 -3.11 18.85 8.77
CA ASN A 244 -2.24 18.79 9.95
C ASN A 244 -0.93 19.57 9.76
N LEU A 245 -0.47 19.72 8.52
CA LEU A 245 0.70 20.51 8.15
C LEU A 245 0.39 21.98 7.84
N SER A 246 -0.82 22.47 8.11
CA SER A 246 -1.27 23.81 7.70
C SER A 246 -0.40 24.97 8.20
N GLU A 247 0.27 24.85 9.36
CA GLU A 247 1.23 25.84 9.85
C GLU A 247 2.56 25.86 9.08
N SER A 248 2.87 24.76 8.38
CA SER A 248 4.09 24.55 7.58
C SER A 248 3.75 23.97 6.21
N LYS A 249 2.80 24.60 5.49
CA LYS A 249 2.29 24.08 4.20
C LYS A 249 3.46 23.87 3.22
N PRO A 250 3.63 22.68 2.65
CA PRO A 250 4.70 22.42 1.69
C PRO A 250 4.46 23.21 0.40
N GLU A 251 5.51 23.81 -0.16
CA GLU A 251 5.44 24.50 -1.46
C GLU A 251 5.55 23.52 -2.64
N PHE A 252 5.99 22.29 -2.36
CA PHE A 252 6.13 21.23 -3.33
C PHE A 252 5.61 19.92 -2.75
N ILE A 253 4.76 19.24 -3.50
CA ILE A 253 4.25 17.92 -3.14
C ILE A 253 4.62 16.98 -4.28
N PHE A 254 5.37 15.94 -3.96
CA PHE A 254 5.64 14.82 -4.84
C PHE A 254 4.97 13.58 -4.30
N VAL A 255 4.22 12.90 -5.17
CA VAL A 255 3.56 11.65 -4.83
C VAL A 255 3.95 10.61 -5.86
N LEU A 256 4.45 9.48 -5.38
CA LEU A 256 4.71 8.30 -6.17
C LEU A 256 3.88 7.16 -5.60
N CYS A 257 2.70 6.97 -6.17
CA CYS A 257 1.80 5.85 -5.91
C CYS A 257 1.53 5.12 -7.23
N GLY A 258 1.12 3.88 -7.16
CA GLY A 258 0.87 3.10 -8.36
C GLY A 258 0.61 1.66 -8.00
N ASN A 259 -0.08 0.97 -8.90
CA ASN A 259 -0.48 -0.45 -8.84
C ASN A 259 -1.93 -0.71 -8.43
N GLU A 260 -2.67 0.27 -7.89
CA GLU A 260 -4.10 0.10 -7.60
C GLU A 260 -4.95 1.17 -8.30
N SER A 261 -6.19 0.82 -8.64
CA SER A 261 -7.12 1.78 -9.27
C SER A 261 -7.43 2.99 -8.39
N SER A 262 -7.27 2.86 -7.06
CA SER A 262 -7.42 3.97 -6.10
C SER A 262 -6.39 5.08 -6.28
N ASP A 263 -5.27 4.82 -6.97
CA ASP A 263 -4.21 5.81 -7.15
C ASP A 263 -4.63 6.93 -8.09
N GLU A 264 -5.50 6.64 -9.06
CA GLU A 264 -6.08 7.63 -9.96
C GLU A 264 -6.92 8.67 -9.21
N GLU A 265 -7.62 8.27 -8.16
CA GLU A 265 -8.38 9.19 -7.31
C GLU A 265 -7.44 10.14 -6.54
N LEU A 266 -6.30 9.63 -6.07
CA LEU A 266 -5.27 10.44 -5.42
C LEU A 266 -4.68 11.46 -6.39
N TYR A 267 -4.37 11.06 -7.62
CA TYR A 267 -3.86 11.97 -8.64
C TYR A 267 -4.88 13.05 -9.03
N ALA A 268 -6.15 12.67 -9.21
CA ALA A 268 -7.23 13.61 -9.49
C ALA A 268 -7.40 14.63 -8.34
N PHE A 269 -7.33 14.17 -7.09
CA PHE A 269 -7.38 15.03 -5.91
C PHE A 269 -6.23 16.04 -5.88
N LEU A 270 -4.98 15.59 -6.06
CA LEU A 270 -3.81 16.47 -6.08
C LEU A 270 -3.88 17.50 -7.20
N HIS A 271 -4.34 17.10 -8.39
CA HIS A 271 -4.56 18.02 -9.50
C HIS A 271 -5.60 19.10 -9.15
N SER A 272 -6.67 18.73 -8.43
CA SER A 272 -7.71 19.69 -8.00
C SER A 272 -7.18 20.73 -6.99
N ILE A 273 -6.23 20.35 -6.12
CA ILE A 273 -5.59 21.28 -5.17
C ILE A 273 -4.66 22.23 -5.93
N SER A 274 -3.88 21.70 -6.88
CA SER A 274 -2.95 22.51 -7.67
C SER A 274 -3.64 23.62 -8.48
N ILE A 275 -4.88 23.40 -8.95
CA ILE A 275 -5.65 24.42 -9.66
C ILE A 275 -6.14 25.51 -8.71
N LYS A 276 -6.64 25.14 -7.53
CA LYS A 276 -7.17 26.09 -6.55
C LYS A 276 -6.12 27.06 -6.00
N ASP A 277 -4.87 26.62 -5.88
CA ASP A 277 -3.76 27.49 -5.45
C ASP A 277 -3.27 28.42 -6.58
N ALA A 278 -3.74 28.25 -7.82
CA ALA A 278 -3.35 29.05 -8.99
C ALA A 278 -4.37 30.15 -9.40
N GLU A 279 -5.60 30.11 -8.85
CA GLU A 279 -6.65 31.14 -9.00
C GLU A 279 -6.59 32.19 -7.89
#